data_AF-A0AAU7HFU6-F1
#
_entry.id   AF-A0AAU7HFU6-F1
#
_cell.length_a   1.000
_cell.length_b   1.000
_cell.length_c   1.000
_cell.angle_alpha   90.00
_cell.angle_beta   90.00
_cell.angle_gamma   90.00
#
_symmetry.space_group_name_H-M   'P 1'
#
loop_
_entity.id
_entity.type
_entity.pdbx_description
1 polymer ?
#
loop_
_entity_poly.entity_id
_entity_poly.type
_entity_poly.pdbx_seq_one_letter_code
_entity_poly.pdbx_strand_id
1 'polypeptide(L)'
;MKKLIAVFIISSALISNYVQATTKVSEPHINSAKKSGAKQWKGMKLEVTKNGLTVDGKPAAVSETNTEATVYQQGLFSYVVYVNGKIAVMDDKNQFQGYAK
;
A
#
# COMPACT_ATOMS: atom_id res chain seq x y z
N MET A 1 -24.88 14.49 -36.31
CA MET A 1 -24.27 15.56 -35.50
C MET A 1 -23.55 14.91 -34.33
N LYS A 2 -22.21 15.00 -34.30
CA LYS A 2 -21.31 14.34 -33.33
C LYS A 2 -21.27 15.19 -32.05
N LYS A 3 -21.59 14.61 -30.90
CA LYS A 3 -21.45 15.28 -29.60
C LYS A 3 -19.99 15.15 -29.13
N LEU A 4 -19.25 16.25 -29.18
CA LEU A 4 -17.92 16.36 -28.57
C LEU A 4 -18.07 16.45 -27.05
N ILE A 5 -17.39 15.55 -26.35
CA ILE A 5 -17.22 15.60 -24.89
C ILE A 5 -16.03 16.52 -24.63
N ALA A 6 -16.29 17.67 -23.99
CA ALA A 6 -15.26 18.50 -23.40
C ALA A 6 -15.07 18.07 -21.93
N VAL A 7 -13.93 17.48 -21.58
CA VAL A 7 -13.50 17.35 -20.19
C VAL A 7 -12.06 17.83 -20.07
N PHE A 8 -11.98 19.08 -19.65
CA PHE A 8 -10.99 19.72 -18.78
C PHE A 8 -9.59 19.10 -18.67
N ILE A 9 -8.64 19.83 -19.26
CA ILE A 9 -7.20 19.76 -18.95
C ILE A 9 -7.02 20.15 -17.48
N ILE A 10 -6.49 19.24 -16.66
CA ILE A 10 -5.88 19.62 -15.38
C ILE A 10 -4.37 19.61 -15.59
N SER A 11 -3.83 20.81 -15.55
CA SER A 11 -2.42 21.16 -15.65
C SER A 11 -1.56 20.36 -14.68
N SER A 12 -0.60 19.60 -15.21
CA SER A 12 0.46 18.94 -14.43
C SER A 12 1.55 19.96 -14.09
N ALA A 13 1.24 20.93 -13.23
CA ALA A 13 2.24 21.83 -12.67
C ALA A 13 2.67 21.34 -11.28
N LEU A 14 3.89 20.81 -11.24
CA LEU A 14 4.87 20.95 -10.16
C LEU A 14 4.38 20.75 -8.73
N ILE A 15 4.77 19.62 -8.13
CA ILE A 15 5.17 19.62 -6.72
C ILE A 15 6.54 18.96 -6.63
N SER A 16 7.56 19.81 -6.72
CA SER A 16 8.90 19.53 -6.20
C SER A 16 8.87 19.84 -4.70
N ASN A 17 9.23 18.87 -3.88
CA ASN A 17 9.64 19.07 -2.49
C ASN A 17 10.65 17.97 -2.14
N TYR A 18 11.87 18.10 -2.66
CA TYR A 18 13.04 17.41 -2.13
C TYR A 18 13.56 18.24 -0.96
N VAL A 19 13.08 17.95 0.25
CA VAL A 19 13.71 18.44 1.48
C VAL A 19 14.78 17.40 1.85
N GLN A 20 16.04 17.73 1.55
CA GLN A 20 17.19 17.04 2.15
C GLN A 20 17.38 17.60 3.56
N ALA A 21 17.07 16.79 4.57
CA ALA A 21 17.48 17.05 5.95
C ALA A 21 18.38 15.92 6.40
N THR A 22 19.63 16.27 6.71
CA THR A 22 20.65 15.40 7.25
C THR A 22 20.40 15.22 8.76
N THR A 23 20.12 14.01 9.21
CA THR A 23 20.28 13.55 10.60
C THR A 23 20.52 12.04 10.55
N LYS A 24 21.77 11.58 10.71
CA LYS A 24 22.28 10.99 11.96
C LYS A 24 21.20 10.23 12.74
N VAL A 25 21.23 8.90 12.59
CA VAL A 25 20.73 7.82 13.48
C VAL A 25 19.38 8.06 14.17
N SER A 26 18.50 7.07 14.00
CA SER A 26 17.23 6.83 14.72
C SER A 26 15.95 7.36 14.06
N GLU A 27 15.00 6.42 13.96
CA GLU A 27 13.56 6.57 13.72
C GLU A 27 13.12 6.82 12.26
N PRO A 28 12.36 5.89 11.63
CA PRO A 28 11.68 6.21 10.38
C PRO A 28 10.57 7.22 10.67
N HIS A 29 10.72 8.43 10.11
CA HIS A 29 9.71 9.48 10.16
C HIS A 29 8.45 8.98 9.45
N ILE A 30 7.49 8.49 10.24
CA ILE A 30 6.18 8.08 9.75
C ILE A 30 5.40 9.34 9.40
N ASN A 31 5.45 9.69 8.12
CA ASN A 31 4.64 10.76 7.56
C ASN A 31 3.16 10.40 7.81
N SER A 32 2.55 11.08 8.77
CA SER A 32 1.17 10.89 9.21
C SER A 32 0.21 11.45 8.16
N ALA A 33 0.15 10.78 7.01
CA ALA A 33 -0.87 11.00 6.00
C ALA A 33 -2.20 10.45 6.54
N LYS A 34 -3.11 11.38 6.87
CA LYS A 34 -4.55 11.19 7.15
C LYS A 34 -5.02 9.72 7.15
N LYS A 35 -5.18 9.13 8.34
CA LYS A 35 -6.03 7.96 8.67
C LYS A 35 -6.47 7.10 7.45
N SER A 36 -5.51 6.64 6.66
CA SER A 36 -5.72 5.59 5.69
C SER A 36 -5.81 4.30 6.50
N GLY A 37 -6.55 3.29 6.07
CA GLY A 37 -6.67 1.99 6.76
C GLY A 37 -5.36 1.19 6.77
N ALA A 38 -4.22 1.88 6.84
CA ALA A 38 -2.89 1.34 6.90
C ALA A 38 -2.69 0.62 8.24
N LYS A 39 -2.35 -0.65 8.14
CA LYS A 39 -2.04 -1.53 9.26
C LYS A 39 -0.54 -1.67 9.40
N GLN A 40 -0.09 -2.01 10.59
CA GLN A 40 1.30 -2.26 10.88
C GLN A 40 1.53 -3.75 11.11
N TRP A 41 2.66 -4.24 10.61
CA TRP A 41 3.14 -5.59 10.87
C TRP A 41 4.65 -5.58 11.08
N LYS A 42 5.09 -5.89 12.31
CA LYS A 42 6.53 -5.93 12.69
C LYS A 42 7.33 -4.70 12.22
N GLY A 43 6.72 -3.50 12.29
CA GLY A 43 7.35 -2.24 11.86
C GLY A 43 7.14 -1.87 10.39
N MET A 44 6.60 -2.78 9.57
CA MET A 44 6.22 -2.51 8.18
C MET A 44 4.82 -1.90 8.11
N LYS A 45 4.63 -0.91 7.23
CA LYS A 45 3.35 -0.26 6.96
C LYS A 45 2.66 -0.94 5.78
N LEU A 46 1.52 -1.56 6.01
CA LEU A 46 0.68 -2.21 5.02
C LEU A 46 -0.52 -1.32 4.72
N GLU A 47 -0.60 -0.77 3.52
CA GLU A 47 -1.66 0.16 3.14
C GLU A 47 -2.43 -0.33 1.92
N VAL A 48 -3.74 -0.54 2.08
CA VAL A 48 -4.65 -0.89 0.99
C VAL A 48 -5.05 0.40 0.28
N THR A 49 -4.71 0.48 -0.99
CA THR A 49 -5.00 1.61 -1.87
C THR A 49 -6.01 1.20 -2.95
N LYS A 50 -6.54 2.18 -3.69
CA LYS A 50 -7.39 1.91 -4.87
C LYS A 50 -6.73 1.02 -5.94
N ASN A 51 -5.40 0.94 -5.94
CA ASN A 51 -4.62 0.17 -6.90
C ASN A 51 -4.19 -1.21 -6.35
N GLY A 52 -4.50 -1.53 -5.09
CA GLY A 52 -4.07 -2.75 -4.41
C GLY A 52 -3.29 -2.48 -3.11
N LEU A 53 -2.58 -3.49 -2.61
CA LEU A 53 -1.80 -3.40 -1.38
C LEU A 53 -0.42 -2.79 -1.63
N THR A 54 0.04 -1.94 -0.70
CA THR A 54 1.42 -1.47 -0.61
C THR A 54 2.03 -1.90 0.72
N VAL A 55 3.29 -2.34 0.72
CA VAL A 55 4.07 -2.59 1.94
C VAL A 55 5.28 -1.68 1.95
N ASP A 56 5.37 -0.84 2.98
CA ASP A 56 6.35 0.26 3.13
C ASP A 56 6.40 1.18 1.91
N GLY A 57 5.23 1.48 1.34
CA GLY A 57 5.08 2.36 0.18
C GLY A 57 5.49 1.72 -1.15
N LYS A 58 5.87 0.44 -1.16
CA LYS A 58 6.12 -0.33 -2.40
C LYS A 58 4.87 -1.14 -2.76
N PRO A 59 4.45 -1.17 -4.04
CA PRO A 59 3.30 -1.95 -4.45
C PRO A 59 3.61 -3.45 -4.38
N ALA A 60 2.67 -4.21 -3.82
CA ALA A 60 2.68 -5.66 -3.86
C ALA A 60 1.95 -6.16 -5.12
N ALA A 61 2.42 -7.26 -5.70
CA ALA A 61 1.79 -7.88 -6.86
C ALA A 61 0.57 -8.69 -6.43
N VAL A 62 -0.52 -8.66 -7.19
CA VAL A 62 -1.66 -9.57 -6.96
C VAL A 62 -1.23 -10.97 -7.41
N SER A 63 -1.25 -11.93 -6.50
CA SER A 63 -0.99 -13.34 -6.81
C SER A 63 -2.29 -14.07 -7.12
N GLU A 64 -3.32 -13.86 -6.30
CA GLU A 64 -4.62 -14.53 -6.43
C GLU A 64 -5.73 -13.61 -5.96
N THR A 65 -6.88 -13.66 -6.63
CA THR A 65 -8.09 -12.95 -6.19
C THR A 65 -9.22 -13.94 -6.05
N ASN A 66 -9.85 -13.92 -4.88
CA ASN A 66 -11.05 -14.69 -4.56
C ASN A 66 -12.14 -13.74 -4.06
N THR A 67 -13.38 -14.21 -3.98
CA THR A 67 -14.55 -13.41 -3.57
C THR A 67 -14.41 -12.83 -2.16
N GLU A 68 -13.71 -13.55 -1.27
CA GLU A 68 -13.57 -13.17 0.14
C GLU A 68 -12.21 -12.52 0.48
N ALA A 69 -11.20 -12.66 -0.40
CA ALA A 69 -9.86 -12.17 -0.15
C ALA A 69 -9.03 -12.03 -1.43
N THR A 70 -8.07 -11.10 -1.40
CA THR A 70 -7.03 -10.95 -2.41
C THR A 70 -5.67 -11.23 -1.78
N VAL A 71 -4.92 -12.15 -2.39
CA VAL A 71 -3.55 -12.47 -2.00
C VAL A 71 -2.61 -11.60 -2.79
N TYR A 72 -1.80 -10.83 -2.07
CA TYR A 72 -0.73 -10.01 -2.60
C TYR A 72 0.61 -10.64 -2.23
N GLN A 73 1.60 -10.52 -3.11
CA GLN A 73 2.95 -10.97 -2.85
C GLN A 73 3.93 -9.81 -3.01
N GLN A 74 4.81 -9.65 -2.02
CA GLN A 74 5.91 -8.69 -2.09
C GLN A 74 7.19 -9.33 -1.56
N GLY A 75 8.14 -9.56 -2.48
CA GLY A 75 9.36 -10.28 -2.20
C GLY A 75 9.06 -11.70 -1.72
N LEU A 76 9.53 -12.01 -0.51
CA LEU A 76 9.39 -13.31 0.14
C LEU A 76 8.10 -13.46 0.96
N PHE A 77 7.32 -12.40 1.14
CA PHE A 77 6.11 -12.43 1.96
C PHE A 77 4.85 -12.39 1.10
N SER A 78 3.83 -13.08 1.60
CA SER A 78 2.48 -13.07 1.04
C SER A 78 1.52 -12.42 2.04
N TYR A 79 0.54 -11.68 1.52
CA TYR A 79 -0.37 -10.84 2.29
C TYR A 79 -1.79 -11.10 1.82
N VAL A 80 -2.63 -11.67 2.68
CA VAL A 80 -4.02 -11.96 2.35
C VAL A 80 -4.89 -10.83 2.89
N VAL A 81 -5.40 -10.00 2.00
CA VAL A 81 -6.31 -8.90 2.32
C VAL A 81 -7.74 -9.41 2.18
N TYR A 82 -8.43 -9.55 3.30
CA TYR A 82 -9.83 -9.98 3.35
C TYR A 82 -10.78 -8.82 3.10
N VAL A 83 -11.98 -9.11 2.59
CA VAL A 83 -13.05 -8.11 2.40
C VAL A 83 -13.46 -7.40 3.70
N ASN A 84 -13.24 -8.04 4.86
CA ASN A 84 -13.48 -7.46 6.18
C ASN A 84 -12.38 -6.48 6.63
N GLY A 85 -11.39 -6.22 5.78
CA GLY A 85 -10.27 -5.33 6.05
C GLY A 85 -9.18 -5.93 6.94
N LYS A 86 -9.24 -7.22 7.32
CA LYS A 86 -8.11 -7.92 7.96
C LYS A 86 -7.02 -8.20 6.92
N ILE A 87 -5.77 -8.13 7.35
CA ILE A 87 -4.63 -8.47 6.50
C ILE A 87 -3.85 -9.55 7.23
N ALA A 88 -3.85 -10.77 6.71
CA ALA A 88 -3.00 -11.85 7.19
C ALA A 88 -1.63 -11.75 6.51
N VAL A 89 -0.57 -11.97 7.27
CA VAL A 89 0.79 -12.01 6.77
C VAL A 89 1.28 -13.44 6.80
N MET A 90 1.84 -13.88 5.68
CA MET A 90 2.46 -15.17 5.47
C MET A 90 3.93 -14.99 5.10
N ASP A 91 4.79 -15.87 5.57
CA ASP A 91 6.20 -15.89 5.20
C ASP A 91 6.46 -16.61 3.87
N ASP A 92 7.75 -16.76 3.54
CA ASP A 92 8.26 -17.44 2.35
C ASP A 92 7.92 -18.93 2.28
N LYS A 93 7.58 -19.53 3.43
CA LYS A 93 7.17 -20.92 3.56
C LYS A 93 5.65 -21.07 3.60
N ASN A 94 4.92 -19.99 3.27
CA ASN A 94 3.47 -19.91 3.39
C ASN A 94 2.94 -20.19 4.81
N GLN A 95 3.77 -19.98 5.84
CA GLN A 95 3.32 -20.10 7.22
C GLN A 95 2.66 -18.81 7.65
N PHE A 96 1.51 -18.95 8.30
CA PHE A 96 0.78 -17.81 8.85
C PHE A 96 1.55 -17.21 10.02
N GLN A 97 1.94 -15.95 9.86
CA GLN A 97 2.72 -15.21 10.85
C GLN A 97 1.83 -14.40 11.79
N GLY A 98 0.65 -13.97 11.32
CA GLY A 98 -0.32 -13.23 12.11
C GLY A 98 -1.11 -12.20 11.29
N TYR A 99 -1.92 -11.40 11.98
CA TYR A 99 -2.68 -10.31 11.36
C TYR A 99 -2.00 -8.95 11.59
N ALA A 100 -1.92 -8.13 10.54
CA ALA A 100 -1.52 -6.74 10.65
C ALA A 100 -2.57 -5.95 11.46
N LYS A 101 -2.09 -5.01 12.28
CA LYS A 101 -2.92 -4.22 13.22
C LYS A 101 -2.96 -2.76 12.84
#